data_AF-A0A4Y2ALH3-F1
#
_entry.id   AF-A0A4Y2ALH3-F1
#
_cell.length_a   1.000
_cell.length_b   1.000
_cell.length_c   1.000
_cell.angle_alpha   90.00
_cell.angle_beta   90.00
_cell.angle_gamma   90.00
#
_symmetry.space_group_name_H-M   'P 1'
#
loop_
_entity.id
_entity.type
_entity.pdbx_description
1 polymer ?
#
loop_
_entity_poly.entity_id
_entity_poly.type
_entity_poly.pdbx_seq_one_letter_code
_entity_poly.pdbx_strand_id
1 'polypeptide(L)'
;MKFVANVNGVDVPSVIWKDNRCVIFLPTFTAKLPKESKALLSDQQEVGCPEVVTIYNKRMGGVDLLDSHLGRYRIRLKAKKWYLMLFYHLLDPGVINSWILYKEVSFKKIPKL
;
A
#
# COMPACT_ATOMS: atom_id res chain seq x y z
N MET A 1 10.71 -6.94 20.09
CA MET A 1 9.88 -7.66 21.09
C MET A 1 8.49 -7.87 20.47
N LYS A 2 7.93 -9.09 20.56
CA LYS A 2 6.53 -9.36 20.18
C LYS A 2 5.67 -9.17 21.42
N PHE A 3 4.54 -8.48 21.29
CA PHE A 3 3.55 -8.39 22.36
C PHE A 3 2.22 -8.95 21.82
N VAL A 4 1.67 -9.96 22.48
CA VAL A 4 0.30 -10.40 22.24
C VAL A 4 -0.57 -9.61 23.21
N ALA A 5 -1.43 -8.74 22.69
CA ALA A 5 -2.38 -8.00 23.49
C ALA A 5 -3.67 -8.82 23.58
N ASN A 6 -4.12 -9.17 24.79
CA ASN A 6 -5.41 -9.82 24.98
C ASN A 6 -6.48 -8.75 25.08
N VAL A 7 -7.39 -8.70 24.11
CA VAL A 7 -8.55 -7.81 24.10
C VAL A 7 -9.80 -8.67 24.09
N ASN A 8 -10.58 -8.63 25.17
CA ASN A 8 -11.83 -9.40 25.31
C ASN A 8 -11.67 -10.92 25.07
N GLY A 9 -10.55 -11.50 25.49
CA GLY A 9 -10.26 -12.93 25.29
C GLY A 9 -9.70 -13.28 23.91
N VAL A 10 -9.46 -12.29 23.04
CA VAL A 10 -8.81 -12.49 21.74
C VAL A 10 -7.36 -12.01 21.80
N ASP A 11 -6.45 -12.91 21.43
CA ASP A 11 -5.03 -12.63 21.34
C ASP A 11 -4.71 -11.91 20.02
N VAL A 12 -4.42 -10.61 20.11
CA VAL A 12 -4.06 -9.78 18.97
C VAL A 12 -2.53 -9.65 18.89
N PRO A 13 -1.90 -10.04 17.77
CA PRO A 13 -0.48 -9.82 17.59
C PRO A 13 -0.19 -8.31 17.45
N SER A 14 0.74 -7.80 18.26
CA SER A 14 1.22 -6.42 18.14
C SER A 14 2.75 -6.40 18.07
N VAL A 15 3.26 -5.53 17.20
CA VAL A 15 4.70 -5.32 17.01
C VAL A 15 4.98 -3.84 17.14
N ILE A 16 5.83 -3.50 18.10
CA ILE A 16 6.32 -2.13 18.27
C ILE A 16 7.71 -2.06 17.65
N TRP A 17 7.88 -1.14 16.70
CA TRP A 17 9.16 -0.87 16.06
C TRP A 17 9.53 0.59 16.24
N LYS A 18 10.78 0.84 16.64
CA LYS A 18 11.31 2.18 16.84
C LYS A 18 12.39 2.43 15.81
N ASP A 19 12.08 3.30 14.86
CA ASP A 19 13.01 3.83 13.87
C ASP A 19 13.40 5.25 14.30
N ASN A 20 12.88 6.29 13.62
CA ASN A 20 12.95 7.68 14.10
C ASN A 20 11.83 8.02 15.11
N ARG A 21 10.67 7.34 15.01
CA ARG A 21 9.55 7.40 15.94
C ARG A 21 9.07 6.00 16.28
N CYS A 22 8.37 5.87 17.41
CA CYS A 22 7.74 4.62 17.80
C CYS A 22 6.51 4.36 16.92
N VAL A 23 6.49 3.24 16.20
CA VAL A 23 5.39 2.82 15.33
C VAL A 23 4.85 1.49 15.85
N ILE A 24 3.52 1.38 15.94
CA ILE A 24 2.83 0.19 16.40
C ILE A 24 2.13 -0.45 15.19
N PHE A 25 2.43 -1.72 14.95
CA PHE A 25 1.80 -2.54 13.92
C PHE A 25 0.87 -3.56 14.57
N LEU A 26 -0.32 -3.72 13.98
CA LEU A 26 -1.34 -4.70 14.37
C LEU A 26 -1.64 -5.65 13.19
N PRO A 27 -0.75 -6.61 12.89
CA PRO A 27 -0.97 -7.57 11.82
C PRO A 27 -1.98 -8.65 12.23
N THR A 28 -2.87 -9.02 11.31
CA THR A 28 -3.81 -10.16 11.50
C THR A 28 -3.20 -11.52 11.14
N PHE A 29 -2.17 -11.56 10.29
CA PHE A 29 -1.69 -12.81 9.68
C PHE A 29 -0.32 -13.27 10.19
N THR A 30 0.53 -12.39 10.71
CA THR A 30 1.84 -12.76 11.28
C THR A 30 2.45 -11.64 12.13
N ALA A 31 2.79 -11.95 13.37
CA ALA A 31 3.84 -11.26 14.12
C ALA A 31 5.11 -12.12 14.11
N LYS A 32 5.69 -12.43 12.94
CA LYS A 32 7.00 -13.08 12.88
C LYS A 32 8.07 -11.99 12.94
N LEU A 33 9.04 -12.15 13.84
CA LEU A 33 10.24 -11.32 13.81
C LEU A 33 11.10 -11.88 12.68
N PRO A 34 11.64 -11.05 11.80
CA PRO A 34 12.52 -11.49 10.74
C PRO A 34 13.88 -11.87 11.32
N LYS A 35 14.52 -12.76 10.61
CA LYS A 35 15.97 -12.98 10.65
C LYS A 35 16.57 -12.01 9.63
N GLU A 36 17.07 -10.89 10.12
CA GLU A 36 18.06 -9.98 9.52
C GLU A 36 17.82 -9.33 8.12
N SER A 37 17.99 -7.99 8.14
CA SER A 37 18.38 -7.06 7.04
C SER A 37 17.35 -6.81 5.92
N LYS A 38 17.06 -5.59 5.41
CA LYS A 38 17.77 -4.29 5.36
C LYS A 38 16.75 -3.14 5.25
N ALA A 39 17.13 -1.93 5.69
CA ALA A 39 16.66 -0.69 5.07
C ALA A 39 17.81 0.33 5.03
N LEU A 40 18.28 0.62 3.81
CA LEU A 40 19.27 1.67 3.54
C LEU A 40 18.59 3.02 3.71
N LEU A 41 18.84 3.68 4.85
CA LEU A 41 18.62 5.11 5.01
C LEU A 41 19.97 5.79 5.15
N SER A 42 20.60 6.06 4.00
CA SER A 42 21.66 7.05 3.78
C SER A 42 22.96 7.02 4.61
N ASP A 43 23.14 6.15 5.60
CA ASP A 43 24.46 5.88 6.18
C ASP A 43 24.47 4.51 6.85
N GLN A 44 25.66 3.91 6.93
CA GLN A 44 25.94 2.50 7.19
C GLN A 44 25.46 1.96 8.56
N GLN A 45 24.16 1.82 8.79
CA GLN A 45 23.66 1.10 9.96
C GLN A 45 22.50 0.15 9.62
N GLU A 46 22.76 -1.15 9.79
CA GLU A 46 21.74 -2.19 9.62
C GLU A 46 20.81 -2.20 10.84
N VAL A 47 19.67 -1.51 10.73
CA VAL A 47 18.62 -1.57 11.75
C VAL A 47 17.79 -2.85 11.54
N GLY A 48 17.63 -3.64 12.59
CA GLY A 48 16.72 -4.80 12.60
C GLY A 48 15.27 -4.36 12.35
N CYS A 49 14.80 -4.53 11.11
CA CYS A 49 13.46 -4.15 10.68
C CYS A 49 12.53 -5.36 10.71
N PRO A 50 11.35 -5.32 11.36
CA PRO A 50 10.45 -6.46 11.44
C PRO A 50 9.74 -6.79 10.11
N GLU A 51 9.41 -8.06 9.86
CA GLU A 51 8.87 -8.56 8.59
C GLU A 51 7.54 -7.86 8.24
N VAL A 52 6.76 -7.54 9.27
CA VAL A 52 5.53 -6.76 9.17
C VAL A 52 5.75 -5.39 8.54
N VAL A 53 6.88 -4.72 8.83
CA VAL A 53 7.21 -3.41 8.25
C VAL A 53 7.55 -3.57 6.77
N THR A 54 8.32 -4.59 6.40
CA THR A 54 8.65 -4.85 4.99
C THR A 54 7.38 -5.16 4.18
N ILE A 55 6.49 -5.99 4.71
CA ILE A 55 5.23 -6.34 4.04
C ILE A 55 4.32 -5.11 3.96
N TYR A 56 4.23 -4.34 5.04
CA TYR A 56 3.48 -3.10 5.07
C TYR A 56 4.00 -2.13 4.01
N ASN A 57 5.29 -1.78 4.02
CA ASN A 57 5.89 -0.86 3.05
C ASN A 57 5.77 -1.34 1.59
N LYS A 58 5.82 -2.66 1.34
CA LYS A 58 5.62 -3.22 0.00
C LYS A 58 4.19 -3.03 -0.53
N ARG A 59 3.20 -3.02 0.34
CA ARG A 59 1.77 -2.88 -0.02
C ARG A 59 1.24 -1.46 0.18
N MET A 60 1.88 -0.70 1.05
CA MET A 60 1.63 0.72 1.26
C MET A 60 2.03 1.46 -0.03
N GLY A 61 1.20 2.41 -0.45
CA GLY A 61 1.42 3.18 -1.69
C GLY A 61 0.51 2.82 -2.85
N GLY A 62 -0.29 1.75 -2.78
CA GLY A 62 -1.30 1.47 -3.83
C GLY A 62 -2.28 2.64 -4.02
N VAL A 63 -2.73 3.25 -2.92
CA VAL A 63 -3.63 4.43 -2.94
C VAL A 63 -2.87 5.67 -3.38
N ASP A 64 -1.65 5.91 -2.88
CA ASP A 64 -0.84 7.07 -3.28
C ASP A 64 -0.51 7.05 -4.77
N LEU A 65 -0.29 5.87 -5.35
CA LEU A 65 -0.11 5.69 -6.78
C LEU A 65 -1.38 6.08 -7.54
N LEU A 66 -2.56 5.61 -7.10
CA LEU A 66 -3.84 5.99 -7.69
C LEU A 66 -4.05 7.51 -7.60
N ASP A 67 -3.82 8.11 -6.44
CA ASP A 67 -3.93 9.55 -6.21
C ASP A 67 -2.95 10.35 -7.07
N SER A 68 -1.76 9.82 -7.31
CA SER A 68 -0.76 10.40 -8.21
C SER A 68 -1.23 10.37 -9.67
N HIS A 69 -1.91 9.30 -10.11
CA HIS A 69 -2.49 9.23 -11.45
C HIS A 69 -3.70 10.15 -11.59
N LEU A 70 -4.59 10.17 -10.59
CA LEU A 70 -5.70 11.10 -10.52
C LEU A 70 -5.20 12.55 -10.54
N GLY A 71 -4.19 12.91 -9.74
CA GLY A 71 -3.63 14.26 -9.73
C GLY A 71 -3.11 14.73 -11.09
N ARG A 72 -2.57 13.83 -11.91
CA ARG A 72 -2.05 14.14 -13.26
C ARG A 72 -3.12 14.17 -14.34
N TYR A 73 -4.07 13.23 -14.31
CA TYR A 73 -5.01 13.00 -15.41
C TYR A 73 -6.47 13.36 -15.09
N ARG A 74 -6.75 13.95 -13.93
CA ARG A 74 -8.11 14.31 -13.51
C ARG A 74 -8.79 15.22 -14.51
N ILE A 75 -9.99 14.80 -14.92
CA ILE A 75 -10.84 15.59 -15.79
C ILE A 75 -11.46 16.74 -14.98
N ARG A 76 -10.98 17.97 -15.21
CA ARG A 76 -11.52 19.19 -14.55
C ARG A 76 -12.76 19.69 -15.29
N LEU A 77 -13.88 18.98 -15.15
CA LEU A 77 -15.17 19.42 -15.69
C LEU A 77 -15.98 20.19 -14.64
N LYS A 78 -16.31 21.45 -14.93
CA LYS A 78 -17.32 22.21 -14.18
C LYS A 78 -18.70 21.88 -14.74
N ALA A 79 -19.34 20.84 -14.23
CA ALA A 79 -20.71 20.50 -14.59
C ALA A 79 -21.73 21.25 -13.70
N LYS A 80 -22.79 21.82 -14.31
CA LYS A 80 -23.91 22.42 -13.56
C LYS A 80 -24.82 21.38 -12.90
N LYS A 81 -24.74 20.12 -13.36
CA LYS A 81 -25.56 19.00 -12.86
C LYS A 81 -24.69 18.05 -12.03
N TRP A 82 -25.06 17.85 -10.77
CA TRP A 82 -24.29 17.10 -9.78
C TRP A 82 -24.03 15.63 -10.17
N TYR A 83 -24.97 14.99 -10.87
CA TYR A 83 -24.79 13.59 -11.31
C TYR A 83 -23.67 13.42 -12.34
N LEU A 84 -23.41 14.43 -13.17
CA LEU A 84 -22.29 14.39 -14.13
C LEU A 84 -20.96 14.42 -13.38
N MET A 85 -20.87 15.23 -12.31
CA MET A 85 -19.68 15.25 -11.45
C MET A 85 -19.42 13.87 -10.85
N LEU A 86 -20.46 13.19 -10.35
CA LEU A 86 -20.34 11.82 -9.85
C LEU A 86 -19.89 10.83 -10.93
N PHE A 87 -20.46 10.92 -12.13
CA PHE A 87 -20.10 10.06 -13.26
C PHE A 87 -18.61 10.20 -13.62
N TYR A 88 -18.10 11.42 -13.76
CA TYR A 88 -16.69 11.63 -14.09
C TYR A 88 -15.75 11.21 -12.95
N HIS A 89 -16.18 11.39 -11.69
CA HIS A 89 -15.43 10.88 -10.54
C HIS A 89 -15.24 9.36 -10.55
N LEU A 90 -16.20 8.61 -11.10
CA LEU A 90 -16.09 7.15 -11.25
C LEU A 90 -15.34 6.76 -12.54
N LEU A 91 -15.46 7.57 -13.59
CA LEU A 91 -14.80 7.32 -14.87
C LEU A 91 -13.28 7.45 -14.75
N ASP A 92 -12.78 8.47 -14.04
CA ASP A 92 -11.35 8.72 -13.85
C ASP A 92 -10.57 7.47 -13.36
N PRO A 93 -10.91 6.83 -12.22
CA PRO A 93 -10.24 5.61 -11.78
C PRO A 93 -10.51 4.40 -12.69
N GLY A 94 -11.67 4.35 -13.36
CA GLY A 94 -11.98 3.30 -14.34
C GLY A 94 -11.03 3.29 -15.53
N VAL A 95 -10.70 4.47 -16.07
CA VAL A 95 -9.72 4.63 -17.15
C VAL A 95 -8.31 4.25 -16.68
N ILE A 96 -7.91 4.69 -15.49
CA ILE A 96 -6.62 4.34 -14.89
C ILE A 96 -6.49 2.81 -14.73
N ASN A 97 -7.53 2.16 -14.20
CA ASN A 97 -7.53 0.70 -14.03
C ASN A 97 -7.50 -0.03 -15.37
N SER A 98 -8.24 0.45 -16.37
CA SER A 98 -8.21 -0.12 -17.73
C SER A 98 -6.83 -0.02 -18.36
N TRP A 99 -6.13 1.10 -18.15
CA TRP A 99 -4.75 1.29 -18.60
C TRP A 99 -3.76 0.36 -17.90
N ILE A 100 -3.87 0.21 -16.57
CA ILE A 100 -3.03 -0.73 -15.81
C ILE A 100 -3.23 -2.16 -16.34
N LEU A 101 -4.48 -2.57 -16.54
CA LEU A 101 -4.81 -3.90 -17.05
C LEU A 101 -4.29 -4.11 -18.48
N TYR A 102 -4.45 -3.11 -19.35
CA TYR A 102 -3.87 -3.13 -20.69
C TYR A 102 -2.35 -3.32 -20.68
N LYS A 103 -1.64 -2.61 -19.79
CA LYS A 103 -0.19 -2.80 -19.61
C LYS A 103 0.13 -4.21 -19.14
N GLU A 104 -0.53 -4.70 -18.09
CA GLU A 104 -0.29 -6.06 -17.58
C GLU A 104 -0.46 -7.14 -18.65
N VAL A 105 -1.50 -7.02 -19.48
CA VAL A 105 -1.80 -7.93 -20.59
C VAL A 105 -0.79 -7.77 -21.74
N SER A 106 -0.33 -6.56 -22.02
CA SER A 106 0.60 -6.29 -23.12
C SER A 106 2.05 -6.64 -22.77
N PHE A 107 2.45 -6.47 -21.50
CA PHE A 107 3.81 -6.76 -21.02
C PHE A 107 4.00 -8.24 -20.63
N LYS A 108 2.94 -8.94 -20.21
CA LYS A 108 2.93 -10.41 -20.31
C LYS A 108 2.77 -10.75 -21.78
N LYS A 109 3.86 -11.10 -22.48
CA LYS A 109 3.78 -11.79 -23.77
C LYS A 109 2.88 -13.00 -23.59
N ILE A 110 1.61 -12.88 -23.97
CA ILE A 110 0.70 -14.00 -24.08
C ILE A 110 1.35 -14.92 -25.12
N PRO A 111 1.69 -16.18 -24.79
CA PRO A 111 2.08 -17.12 -25.82
C PRO A 111 0.88 -17.20 -26.78
N LYS A 112 1.11 -16.78 -28.03
CA LYS A 112 0.08 -16.84 -29.07
C LYS A 112 -0.42 -18.29 -29.12
N LEU A 113 -1.74 -18.46 -29.00
CA LEU A 113 -2.44 -19.72 -29.25
C LEU A 113 -2.04 -20.29 -30.61
#